data_AF-A0A951I0C8-F1
#
_entry.id   AF-A0A951I0C8-F1
#
_cell.length_a   1.000
_cell.length_b   1.000
_cell.length_c   1.000
_cell.angle_alpha   90.00
_cell.angle_beta   90.00
_cell.angle_gamma   90.00
#
_symmetry.space_group_name_H-M   'P 1'
#
loop_
_entity.id
_entity.type
_entity.pdbx_description
1 polymer ?
#
loop_
_entity_poly.entity_id
_entity_poly.type
_entity_poly.pdbx_seq_one_letter_code
_entity_poly.pdbx_strand_id
1 'polypeptide(L)'
;MAGTCTQGIDTGFATLGYTKVAILGVLQGITELLPISSTAHMRLVPAFLGWQDPGSAFSAAMQLAALAAVVSYFWRDVRALTLDSVAAMARGEFEDRSFRFASWIVLATIPIGIAGLLGSKFLNACNSPIRAVTVIGWVCVAMALLLGAAEIYARHRRTIGEARF
;
A
#
# COMPACT_ATOMS: atom_id res chain seq x y z
N MET A 1 -1.61 10.49 28.22
CA MET A 1 -2.84 11.29 28.40
C MET A 1 -3.25 11.83 27.04
N ALA A 2 -4.53 11.76 26.75
CA ALA A 2 -5.17 11.90 25.44
C ALA A 2 -4.98 13.27 24.77
N GLY A 3 -5.05 13.28 23.44
CA GLY A 3 -5.20 14.49 22.62
C GLY A 3 -4.20 14.49 21.47
N THR A 4 -4.52 13.94 20.30
CA THR A 4 -5.28 14.73 19.31
C THR A 4 -5.88 13.80 18.24
N CYS A 5 -7.02 13.14 18.54
CA CYS A 5 -7.98 12.78 17.49
C CYS A 5 -8.69 14.10 17.07
N THR A 6 -7.96 15.04 16.45
CA THR A 6 -8.57 16.22 15.85
C THR A 6 -9.35 15.75 14.62
N GLN A 7 -10.68 15.81 14.68
CA GLN A 7 -11.55 15.50 13.53
C GLN A 7 -11.40 14.05 12.99
N GLY A 8 -11.11 13.06 13.85
CA GLY A 8 -11.03 11.64 13.44
C GLY A 8 -9.76 11.26 12.68
N ILE A 9 -8.78 12.16 12.59
CA ILE A 9 -7.48 11.90 11.94
C ILE A 9 -6.38 12.00 13.00
N ASP A 10 -5.61 10.93 13.16
CA ASP A 10 -4.48 10.86 14.10
C ASP A 10 -3.27 11.58 13.49
N THR A 11 -2.92 12.74 14.06
CA THR A 11 -1.86 13.64 13.59
C THR A 11 -0.63 13.63 14.52
N GLY A 12 -0.38 12.50 15.19
CA GLY A 12 0.75 12.35 16.10
C GLY A 12 2.11 12.71 15.48
N PHE A 13 2.28 12.58 14.15
CA PHE A 13 3.48 13.03 13.42
C PHE A 13 3.83 14.52 13.59
N ALA A 14 2.87 15.41 13.88
CA ALA A 14 3.16 16.83 14.12
C ALA A 14 4.04 17.06 15.35
N THR A 15 4.04 16.08 16.28
CA THR A 15 4.91 16.10 17.48
C THR A 15 6.26 15.43 17.23
N LEU A 16 6.43 14.72 16.11
CA LEU A 16 7.72 14.15 15.73
C LEU A 16 8.57 15.24 15.06
N GLY A 17 9.78 15.46 15.58
CA GLY A 17 10.75 16.33 14.91
C GLY A 17 11.15 15.80 13.53
N TYR A 18 11.56 16.70 12.64
CA TYR A 18 11.88 16.41 11.22
C TYR A 18 12.84 15.23 11.03
N THR A 19 13.81 15.06 11.93
CA THR A 19 14.76 13.93 11.88
C THR A 19 14.06 12.57 11.99
N LYS A 20 13.09 12.43 12.90
CA LYS A 20 12.36 11.17 13.09
C LYS A 20 11.46 10.88 11.90
N VAL A 21 10.82 11.93 11.36
CA VAL A 21 10.01 11.85 10.14
C VAL A 21 10.87 11.40 8.95
N ALA A 22 12.08 11.93 8.79
CA ALA A 22 13.00 11.52 7.73
C ALA A 22 13.41 10.04 7.86
N ILE A 23 13.72 9.56 9.07
CA ILE A 23 14.06 8.15 9.33
C ILE A 23 12.88 7.23 8.97
N LEU A 24 11.67 7.58 9.44
CA LEU A 24 10.46 6.82 9.10
C LEU A 24 10.15 6.87 7.60
N GLY A 25 10.51 7.97 6.94
CA GLY A 25 10.39 8.13 5.49
C GLY A 25 11.28 7.17 4.71
N VAL A 26 12.56 7.08 5.08
CA VAL A 26 13.51 6.13 4.51
C VAL A 26 13.05 4.69 4.78
N LEU A 27 12.63 4.40 6.01
CA LEU A 27 12.11 3.09 6.39
C LEU A 27 10.91 2.69 5.52
N GLN A 28 9.95 3.59 5.30
CA GLN A 28 8.83 3.32 4.39
C GLN A 28 9.30 3.05 2.98
N GLY A 29 10.18 3.89 2.43
CA GLY A 29 10.66 3.75 1.06
C GLY A 29 11.29 2.38 0.80
N ILE A 30 12.03 1.85 1.78
CA ILE A 30 12.65 0.52 1.69
C ILE A 30 11.61 -0.59 1.90
N THR A 31 10.76 -0.47 2.93
CA THR A 31 9.83 -1.52 3.34
C THR A 31 8.58 -1.64 2.47
N GLU A 32 8.22 -0.60 1.70
CA GLU A 32 7.10 -0.65 0.74
C GLU A 32 7.44 -1.47 -0.49
N LEU A 33 8.72 -1.45 -0.91
CA LEU A 33 9.20 -2.17 -2.08
C LEU A 33 9.46 -3.66 -1.79
N LEU A 34 9.52 -4.03 -0.50
CA LEU A 34 9.72 -5.39 -0.03
C LEU A 34 8.39 -5.95 0.51
N PRO A 35 8.09 -7.24 0.31
CA PRO A 35 6.87 -7.86 0.83
C PRO A 35 6.98 -8.17 2.34
N ILE A 36 7.29 -7.16 3.16
CA ILE A 36 7.57 -7.28 4.60
C ILE A 36 6.63 -6.44 5.48
N SER A 37 5.51 -5.96 4.93
CA SER A 37 4.52 -5.12 5.62
C SER A 37 5.10 -3.79 6.14
N SER A 38 5.10 -2.77 5.28
CA SER A 38 5.56 -1.41 5.63
C SER A 38 4.77 -0.78 6.78
N THR A 39 3.46 -1.02 6.83
CA THR A 39 2.56 -0.52 7.88
C THR A 39 2.89 -1.08 9.26
N ALA A 40 3.37 -2.32 9.35
CA ALA A 40 3.83 -2.92 10.60
C ALA A 40 5.09 -2.21 11.11
N HIS A 41 6.08 -2.02 10.23
CA HIS A 41 7.34 -1.36 10.57
C HIS A 41 7.15 0.09 11.02
N MET A 42 6.25 0.83 10.35
CA MET A 42 5.90 2.20 10.72
C MET A 42 5.27 2.35 12.11
N ARG A 43 4.63 1.29 12.62
CA ARG A 43 4.02 1.30 13.94
C ARG A 43 4.95 0.72 15.00
N LEU A 44 5.67 -0.34 14.64
CA LEU A 44 6.52 -1.09 15.56
C LEU A 44 7.81 -0.33 15.90
N VAL A 45 8.42 0.36 14.93
CA VAL A 45 9.66 1.12 15.16
C VAL A 45 9.45 2.28 16.14
N PRO A 46 8.43 3.15 15.99
CA PRO A 46 8.12 4.16 17.01
C PRO A 46 7.82 3.55 18.38
N ALA A 47 7.05 2.45 18.44
CA ALA A 47 6.72 1.79 19.69
C ALA A 47 7.96 1.26 20.43
N PHE A 48 8.93 0.66 19.72
CA PHE A 48 10.19 0.19 20.32
C PHE A 48 11.11 1.33 20.75
N LEU A 49 11.14 2.43 20.00
CA LEU A 49 11.98 3.59 20.30
C LEU A 49 11.33 4.56 21.29
N GLY A 50 10.14 4.25 21.80
CA GLY A 50 9.37 5.10 22.71
C GLY A 50 8.92 6.42 22.06
N TRP A 51 8.81 6.46 20.74
CA TRP A 51 8.32 7.63 20.01
C TRP A 51 6.78 7.64 19.99
N GLN A 52 6.21 8.83 19.85
CA GLN A 52 4.77 9.00 19.61
C GLN A 52 4.38 8.25 18.33
N ASP A 53 3.18 7.66 18.32
CA ASP A 53 2.64 7.04 17.12
C ASP A 53 2.46 8.14 16.05
N PRO A 54 3.04 7.99 14.85
CA PRO A 54 2.94 9.01 13.81
C PRO A 54 1.51 9.17 13.27
N GLY A 55 0.62 8.23 13.56
CA GLY A 55 -0.79 8.27 13.19
C GLY A 55 -1.09 7.68 11.81
N SER A 56 -2.37 7.39 11.56
CA SER A 56 -2.82 6.79 10.29
C SER A 56 -2.63 7.72 9.09
N ALA A 57 -2.80 9.03 9.28
CA ALA A 57 -2.59 10.01 8.21
C ALA A 57 -1.16 10.03 7.71
N PHE A 58 -0.18 9.93 8.61
CA PHE A 58 1.23 9.88 8.22
C PHE A 58 1.52 8.64 7.38
N SER A 59 1.08 7.46 7.82
CA SER A 59 1.26 6.22 7.05
C SER A 59 0.59 6.27 5.68
N ALA A 60 -0.59 6.90 5.56
CA ALA A 60 -1.26 7.08 4.28
C ALA A 60 -0.50 8.05 3.35
N ALA A 61 -0.05 9.20 3.88
CA ALA A 61 0.74 10.17 3.11
C ALA A 61 2.06 9.56 2.61
N MET A 62 2.72 8.77 3.44
CA MET A 62 3.97 8.10 3.08
C MET A 62 3.79 6.99 2.03
N GLN A 63 2.68 6.24 2.09
CA GLN A 63 2.31 5.31 1.01
C GLN A 63 2.05 6.04 -0.31
N LEU A 64 1.37 7.19 -0.28
CA LEU A 64 1.17 8.02 -1.48
C LEU A 64 2.50 8.54 -2.05
N ALA A 65 3.45 8.92 -1.19
CA ALA A 65 4.78 9.34 -1.62
C ALA A 65 5.55 8.18 -2.28
N ALA A 66 5.48 6.98 -1.72
CA ALA A 66 6.09 5.79 -2.32
C ALA A 66 5.44 5.42 -3.67
N LEU A 67 4.11 5.47 -3.75
CA LEU A 67 3.37 5.29 -5.01
C LEU A 67 3.81 6.31 -6.06
N ALA A 68 3.91 7.59 -5.68
CA ALA A 68 4.37 8.65 -6.57
C ALA A 68 5.80 8.42 -7.06
N ALA A 69 6.70 7.91 -6.21
CA ALA A 69 8.05 7.55 -6.59
C ALA A 69 8.08 6.43 -7.65
N VAL A 70 7.28 5.37 -7.44
CA VAL A 70 7.16 4.25 -8.41
C VAL A 70 6.57 4.72 -9.73
N VAL A 71 5.48 5.49 -9.71
CA VAL A 71 4.86 6.05 -10.93
C VAL A 71 5.82 6.98 -11.67
N SER A 72 6.60 7.78 -10.95
CA SER A 72 7.60 8.67 -11.54
C SER A 72 8.75 7.89 -12.17
N TYR A 73 9.18 6.79 -11.54
CA TYR A 73 10.21 5.89 -12.08
C TYR A 73 9.73 5.19 -13.37
N PHE A 74 8.51 4.64 -13.37
CA PHE A 74 7.89 3.98 -14.52
C PHE A 74 7.08 4.92 -15.41
N TRP A 75 7.37 6.23 -15.38
CA TRP A 75 6.53 7.23 -16.03
C TRP A 75 6.31 6.97 -17.53
N ARG A 76 7.34 6.45 -18.22
CA ARG A 76 7.25 6.11 -19.64
C ARG A 76 6.29 4.95 -19.90
N ASP A 77 6.35 3.90 -19.09
CA ASP A 77 5.51 2.71 -19.24
C ASP A 77 4.07 3.02 -18.84
N VAL A 78 3.87 3.79 -17.77
CA VAL A 78 2.54 4.26 -17.34
C VAL A 78 1.91 5.15 -18.43
N ARG A 79 2.69 6.06 -19.01
CA ARG A 79 2.22 6.92 -20.11
C ARG A 79 1.89 6.11 -21.37
N ALA A 80 2.74 5.15 -21.75
CA ALA A 80 2.46 4.28 -22.89
C ALA A 80 1.17 3.48 -22.67
N LEU A 81 1.06 2.80 -21.52
CA LEU A 81 -0.11 2.01 -21.16
C LEU A 81 -1.39 2.83 -21.16
N THR A 82 -1.37 4.05 -20.59
CA THR A 82 -2.54 4.93 -20.53
C THR A 82 -2.95 5.44 -21.92
N LEU A 83 -1.99 5.92 -22.73
CA LEU A 83 -2.28 6.40 -24.07
C LEU A 83 -2.78 5.28 -24.98
N ASP A 84 -2.13 4.11 -24.94
CA ASP A 84 -2.51 2.94 -25.74
C ASP A 84 -3.90 2.44 -25.37
N SER A 85 -4.23 2.42 -24.08
CA SER A 85 -5.56 2.04 -23.58
C SER A 85 -6.65 3.02 -24.02
N VAL A 86 -6.39 4.32 -23.95
CA VAL A 86 -7.35 5.36 -24.39
C VAL A 86 -7.53 5.29 -25.91
N ALA A 87 -6.45 5.09 -26.67
CA ALA A 87 -6.50 4.98 -28.11
C ALA A 87 -7.23 3.70 -28.56
N ALA A 88 -7.00 2.57 -27.89
CA ALA A 88 -7.73 1.32 -28.12
C ALA A 88 -9.23 1.46 -27.81
N MET A 89 -9.59 2.15 -26.72
CA MET A 89 -10.98 2.45 -26.38
C MET A 89 -11.64 3.33 -27.46
N ALA A 90 -10.93 4.34 -27.98
CA ALA A 90 -11.43 5.21 -29.04
C ALA A 90 -11.60 4.47 -30.38
N ARG A 91 -10.77 3.45 -30.65
CA ARG A 91 -10.86 2.60 -31.85
C ARG A 91 -11.84 1.43 -31.72
N GLY A 92 -12.37 1.16 -30.51
CA GLY A 92 -13.22 0.00 -30.25
C GLY A 92 -12.47 -1.34 -30.23
N GLU A 93 -11.14 -1.30 -30.10
CA GLU A 93 -10.27 -2.49 -30.14
C GLU A 93 -10.07 -3.04 -28.72
N PHE A 94 -11.10 -3.70 -28.20
CA PHE A 94 -11.10 -4.28 -26.83
C PHE A 94 -10.17 -5.50 -26.67
N GLU A 95 -9.63 -6.02 -27.76
CA GLU A 95 -8.72 -7.17 -27.77
C GLU A 95 -7.25 -6.77 -27.57
N ASP A 96 -6.96 -5.46 -27.55
CA ASP A 96 -5.61 -4.94 -27.32
C ASP A 96 -5.09 -5.33 -25.93
N ARG A 97 -3.83 -5.78 -25.89
CA ARG A 97 -3.19 -6.28 -24.68
C ARG A 97 -3.05 -5.19 -23.61
N SER A 98 -2.73 -3.96 -24.01
CA SER A 98 -2.58 -2.81 -23.11
C SER A 98 -3.92 -2.44 -22.50
N PHE A 99 -5.00 -2.44 -23.30
CA PHE A 99 -6.35 -2.18 -22.82
C PHE A 99 -6.81 -3.24 -21.80
N ARG A 100 -6.60 -4.53 -22.10
CA ARG A 100 -6.93 -5.62 -21.16
C ARG A 100 -6.13 -5.53 -19.87
N PHE A 101 -4.84 -5.23 -19.96
CA PHE A 101 -4.00 -5.08 -18.76
C PHE A 101 -4.48 -3.90 -17.89
N ALA A 102 -4.79 -2.76 -18.50
CA ALA A 102 -5.34 -1.60 -17.78
C ALA A 102 -6.71 -1.90 -17.15
N SER A 103 -7.60 -2.60 -17.86
CA SER A 103 -8.92 -2.96 -17.32
C SER A 103 -8.83 -3.94 -16.15
N TRP A 104 -7.90 -4.90 -16.19
CA TRP A 104 -7.62 -5.77 -15.04
C TRP A 104 -7.10 -5.01 -13.81
N ILE A 105 -6.24 -4.00 -13.99
CA ILE A 105 -5.79 -3.14 -12.88
C ILE A 105 -6.99 -2.42 -12.25
N VAL A 106 -7.87 -1.85 -13.07
CA VAL A 106 -9.08 -1.15 -12.58
C VAL A 106 -10.00 -2.13 -11.85
N LEU A 107 -10.28 -3.29 -12.45
CA LEU A 107 -11.12 -4.33 -11.86
C LEU A 107 -10.55 -4.86 -10.54
N ALA A 108 -9.21 -4.97 -10.42
CA ALA A 108 -8.56 -5.38 -9.18
C ALA A 108 -8.60 -4.28 -8.10
N THR A 109 -8.60 -3.00 -8.49
CA THR A 109 -8.59 -1.85 -7.56
C THR A 109 -9.97 -1.56 -6.97
N ILE A 110 -11.05 -1.73 -7.75
CA ILE A 110 -12.43 -1.48 -7.32
C ILE A 110 -12.82 -2.21 -6.01
N PRO A 111 -12.66 -3.55 -5.87
CA PRO A 111 -13.08 -4.26 -4.67
C PRO A 111 -12.28 -3.82 -3.44
N ILE A 112 -11.00 -3.50 -3.61
CA ILE A 112 -10.15 -2.98 -2.52
C ILE A 112 -10.64 -1.60 -2.07
N GLY A 113 -10.95 -0.71 -3.02
CA GLY A 113 -11.51 0.62 -2.73
C GLY A 113 -12.86 0.55 -2.00
N ILE A 114 -13.77 -0.32 -2.46
CA ILE A 114 -15.08 -0.54 -1.82
C ILE A 114 -14.89 -1.10 -0.41
N ALA A 115 -14.07 -2.13 -0.24
CA ALA A 115 -13.78 -2.72 1.06
C ALA A 115 -13.15 -1.68 2.02
N GLY A 116 -12.25 -0.83 1.53
CA GLY A 116 -11.65 0.27 2.29
C GLY A 116 -12.67 1.32 2.72
N LEU A 117 -13.56 1.74 1.83
CA LEU A 117 -14.61 2.73 2.13
C LEU A 117 -15.62 2.19 3.14
N LEU A 118 -16.11 0.96 2.95
CA LEU A 118 -17.05 0.31 3.87
C LEU A 118 -16.39 0.01 5.23
N GLY A 119 -15.13 -0.41 5.22
CA GLY A 119 -14.36 -0.72 6.42
C GLY A 119 -13.80 0.50 7.15
N SER A 120 -13.75 1.69 6.52
CA SER A 120 -13.12 2.90 7.06
C SER A 120 -13.60 3.26 8.46
N LYS A 121 -14.90 3.07 8.75
CA LYS A 121 -15.49 3.36 10.06
C LYS A 121 -14.99 2.43 11.17
N PHE A 122 -14.68 1.16 10.85
CA PHE A 122 -14.16 0.17 11.79
C PHE A 122 -12.63 0.21 11.89
N LEU A 123 -11.96 0.48 10.77
CA LEU A 123 -10.49 0.52 10.65
C LEU A 123 -9.90 1.80 11.28
N ASN A 124 -10.57 2.94 11.14
CA ASN A 124 -10.10 4.23 11.64
C ASN A 124 -10.69 4.63 13.00
N ALA A 125 -11.51 3.80 13.63
CA ALA A 125 -12.02 4.10 14.97
C ALA A 125 -10.85 4.29 15.96
N CYS A 126 -10.87 5.39 16.73
CA CYS A 126 -9.86 5.62 17.78
C CYS A 126 -9.93 4.41 18.74
N ASN A 127 -8.78 3.74 18.94
CA ASN A 127 -8.62 2.50 19.72
C ASN A 127 -9.18 1.19 19.08
N SER A 128 -9.28 1.12 17.75
CA SER A 128 -9.70 -0.12 17.06
C SER A 128 -8.77 -1.31 17.38
N PRO A 129 -9.31 -2.47 17.86
CA PRO A 129 -8.53 -3.68 18.13
C PRO A 129 -7.75 -4.17 16.91
N ILE A 130 -8.21 -3.83 15.70
CA ILE A 130 -7.62 -4.24 14.42
C ILE A 130 -6.25 -3.59 14.21
N ARG A 131 -6.01 -2.42 14.82
CA ARG A 131 -4.72 -1.72 14.79
C ARG A 131 -3.81 -2.12 15.96
N ALA A 132 -4.21 -3.06 16.82
CA ALA A 132 -3.35 -3.53 17.91
C ALA A 132 -2.11 -4.23 17.36
N VAL A 133 -0.97 -4.04 18.03
CA VAL A 133 0.32 -4.65 17.65
C VAL A 133 0.19 -6.18 17.55
N THR A 134 -0.63 -6.80 18.41
CA THR A 134 -0.91 -8.23 18.39
C THR A 134 -1.59 -8.68 17.10
N VAL A 135 -2.57 -7.93 16.58
CA VAL A 135 -3.27 -8.26 15.33
C VAL A 135 -2.33 -8.11 14.15
N ILE A 136 -1.54 -7.03 14.12
CA ILE A 136 -0.51 -6.81 13.09
C ILE A 136 0.49 -7.98 13.09
N GLY A 137 0.91 -8.46 14.27
CA GLY A 137 1.78 -9.62 14.40
C GLY A 137 1.21 -10.89 13.76
N TRP A 138 -0.05 -11.22 14.06
CA TRP A 138 -0.73 -12.38 13.45
C TRP A 138 -0.86 -12.25 11.92
N VAL A 139 -1.17 -11.05 11.42
CA VAL A 139 -1.24 -10.80 9.97
C VAL A 139 0.13 -10.97 9.30
N CYS A 140 1.21 -10.55 9.96
CA CYS A 140 2.58 -10.77 9.44
C CYS A 140 2.92 -12.27 9.35
N VAL A 141 2.55 -13.06 10.36
CA VAL A 141 2.74 -14.52 10.33
C VAL A 141 1.92 -15.14 9.20
N ALA A 142 0.65 -14.76 9.07
CA ALA A 142 -0.21 -15.25 7.98
C ALA A 142 0.36 -14.89 6.60
N MET A 143 0.85 -13.66 6.41
CA MET A 143 1.51 -13.23 5.17
C MET A 143 2.77 -14.06 4.88
N ALA A 144 3.62 -14.29 5.90
CA ALA A 144 4.82 -15.12 5.74
C ALA A 144 4.49 -16.56 5.34
N LEU A 145 3.44 -17.15 5.93
CA LEU A 145 2.96 -18.49 5.55
C LEU A 145 2.41 -18.51 4.13
N LEU A 146 1.64 -17.51 3.72
CA LEU A 146 1.12 -17.39 2.36
C LEU A 146 2.23 -17.23 1.32
N LEU A 147 3.23 -16.40 1.60
CA LEU A 147 4.41 -16.25 0.74
C LEU A 147 5.22 -17.54 0.67
N GLY A 148 5.43 -18.21 1.80
CA GLY A 148 6.09 -19.51 1.84
C GLY A 148 5.34 -20.59 1.05
N ALA A 149 4.02 -20.65 1.17
CA ALA A 149 3.19 -21.53 0.36
C ALA A 149 3.29 -21.17 -1.12
N ALA A 150 3.17 -19.88 -1.47
CA ALA A 150 3.29 -19.42 -2.85
C ALA A 150 4.63 -19.84 -3.47
N GLU A 151 5.74 -19.74 -2.74
CA GLU A 151 7.06 -20.17 -3.22
C GLU A 151 7.14 -21.69 -3.44
N ILE A 152 6.52 -22.50 -2.56
CA ILE A 152 6.50 -23.96 -2.70
C ILE A 152 5.63 -24.40 -3.89
N TYR A 153 4.50 -23.73 -4.13
CA TYR A 153 3.55 -24.10 -5.18
C TYR A 153 3.84 -23.42 -6.54
N ALA A 154 4.54 -22.29 -6.55
CA ALA A 154 4.88 -21.58 -7.77
C ALA A 154 5.89 -22.39 -8.58
N ARG A 155 5.62 -22.50 -9.89
CA ARG A 155 6.52 -23.17 -10.83
C ARG A 155 7.49 -22.20 -11.52
N HIS A 156 7.43 -20.91 -11.20
CA HIS A 156 8.23 -19.79 -11.75
C HIS A 156 8.44 -19.84 -13.29
N ARG A 157 7.48 -20.40 -14.03
CA ARG A 157 7.63 -20.72 -15.47
C ARG A 157 7.10 -19.67 -16.44
N ARG A 158 6.51 -18.57 -15.96
CA ARG A 158 5.87 -17.57 -16.82
C ARG A 158 6.57 -16.24 -16.70
N THR A 159 6.96 -15.70 -17.85
CA THR A 159 7.42 -14.30 -17.94
C THR A 159 6.22 -13.36 -18.12
N ILE A 160 6.38 -12.07 -17.83
CA ILE A 160 5.31 -11.06 -17.96
C ILE A 160 4.72 -11.07 -19.39
N GLY A 161 5.55 -11.38 -20.39
CA GLY A 161 5.15 -11.52 -21.80
C GLY A 161 4.24 -12.73 -22.09
N GLU A 162 4.15 -13.71 -21.19
CA GLU A 162 3.33 -14.93 -21.32
C GLU A 162 2.12 -14.92 -20.37
N ALA A 163 1.97 -13.87 -19.55
CA ALA A 163 0.80 -13.69 -18.73
C ALA A 163 -0.43 -13.54 -19.65
N ARG A 164 -1.31 -14.56 -19.61
CA ARG A 164 -2.65 -14.54 -20.19
C ARG A 164 -3.53 -13.64 -19.32
N PHE A 165 -3.57 -12.36 -19.68
CA PHE A 165 -4.60 -11.43 -19.24
C PHE A 165 -5.84 -11.59 -20.12
#